data_AF-A0A523C203-F1
#
_entry.id   AF-A0A523C203-F1
#
_cell.length_a   1.000
_cell.length_b   1.000
_cell.length_c   1.000
_cell.angle_alpha   90.00
_cell.angle_beta   90.00
_cell.angle_gamma   90.00
#
_symmetry.space_group_name_H-M   'P 1'
#
loop_
_entity.id
_entity.type
_entity.pdbx_description
1 polymer ?
#
loop_
_entity_poly.entity_id
_entity_poly.type
_entity_poly.pdbx_seq_one_letter_code
_entity_poly.pdbx_strand_id
1 'polypeptide(L)'
;MVTTAPKSSTSAEVIWRIAHRRWDIENSCFNDLKQNWNFEHCFSHNTKAMVAIWTLMVIAFNLLLLFLYRNLRSFDPAKKPIIHMAFEICWDWLPQK
;
A
#
# COMPACT_ATOMS: atom_id res chain seq x y z
N MET A 1 4.20 -23.10 9.06
CA MET A 1 4.30 -21.67 9.42
C MET A 1 4.85 -21.58 10.83
N VAL A 2 5.94 -20.84 11.04
CA VAL A 2 6.56 -20.67 12.37
C VAL A 2 6.11 -19.32 12.91
N THR A 3 5.65 -19.27 14.16
CA THR A 3 5.19 -18.05 14.82
C THR A 3 5.63 -18.05 16.28
N THR A 4 5.86 -16.87 16.84
CA THR A 4 6.13 -16.67 18.26
C THR A 4 4.85 -16.65 19.10
N ALA A 5 3.67 -16.70 18.45
CA ALA A 5 2.39 -16.70 19.14
C ALA A 5 2.14 -18.02 19.91
N PRO A 6 1.54 -17.98 21.11
CA PRO A 6 1.26 -19.17 21.89
C PRO A 6 0.27 -20.10 21.17
N LYS A 7 0.49 -21.42 21.26
CA LYS A 7 -0.40 -22.42 20.63
C LYS A 7 -1.86 -22.30 21.11
N SER A 8 -2.07 -21.90 22.36
CA SER A 8 -3.40 -21.74 22.96
C SER A 8 -4.23 -20.60 22.32
N SER A 9 -3.59 -19.59 21.73
CA SER A 9 -4.24 -18.45 21.07
C SER A 9 -4.15 -18.49 19.54
N THR A 10 -3.56 -19.54 18.99
CA THR A 10 -3.19 -19.62 17.57
C THR A 10 -3.84 -20.83 16.91
N SER A 11 -5.16 -20.75 16.70
CA SER A 11 -5.88 -21.77 15.94
C SER A 11 -5.41 -21.79 14.47
N ALA A 12 -5.63 -22.90 13.78
CA ALA A 12 -5.31 -23.02 12.36
C ALA A 12 -6.00 -21.94 11.52
N GLU A 13 -7.22 -21.55 11.89
CA GLU A 13 -7.96 -20.47 11.24
C GLU A 13 -7.27 -19.11 11.38
N VAL A 14 -6.78 -18.77 12.58
CA VAL A 14 -6.05 -17.52 12.81
C VAL A 14 -4.78 -17.47 11.95
N ILE A 15 -4.03 -18.58 11.89
CA ILE A 15 -2.84 -18.70 11.03
C ILE A 15 -3.21 -18.48 9.57
N TRP A 16 -4.28 -19.15 9.10
CA TRP A 16 -4.75 -19.03 7.72
C TRP A 16 -5.14 -17.60 7.37
N ARG A 17 -5.84 -16.90 8.27
CA ARG A 17 -6.22 -15.48 8.10
C ARG A 17 -4.99 -14.58 8.02
N ILE A 18 -3.99 -14.77 8.89
CA ILE A 18 -2.75 -13.99 8.85
C ILE A 18 -2.01 -14.22 7.53
N ALA A 19 -1.90 -15.48 7.10
CA ALA A 19 -1.26 -15.81 5.84
C ALA A 19 -1.99 -15.19 4.64
N HIS A 20 -3.32 -15.22 4.63
CA HIS A 20 -4.14 -14.56 3.60
C HIS A 20 -3.93 -13.05 3.60
N ARG A 21 -3.94 -12.40 4.77
CA ARG A 21 -3.67 -10.95 4.85
C ARG A 21 -2.28 -10.58 4.35
N ARG A 22 -1.27 -11.41 4.59
CA ARG A 22 0.06 -11.21 4.02
C ARG A 22 0.05 -11.30 2.50
N TRP A 23 -0.69 -12.27 1.95
CA TRP A 23 -0.85 -12.43 0.51
C TRP A 23 -1.64 -11.28 -0.12
N ASP A 24 -2.69 -10.79 0.54
CA ASP A 24 -3.45 -9.61 0.13
C ASP A 24 -2.52 -8.38 -0.04
N ILE A 25 -1.56 -8.17 0.89
CA ILE A 25 -0.60 -7.06 0.78
C ILE A 25 0.25 -7.19 -0.49
N GLU A 26 0.70 -8.39 -0.81
CA GLU A 26 1.51 -8.67 -2.01
C GLU A 26 0.72 -8.44 -3.30
N ASN A 27 -0.47 -9.05 -3.40
CA ASN A 27 -1.29 -9.02 -4.59
C ASN A 27 -2.06 -7.71 -4.82
N SER A 28 -2.31 -6.94 -3.77
CA SER A 28 -3.03 -5.66 -3.89
C SER A 28 -2.07 -4.49 -3.78
N CYS A 29 -1.42 -4.30 -2.63
CA CYS A 29 -0.61 -3.10 -2.35
C CYS A 29 0.66 -3.06 -3.22
N PHE A 30 1.47 -4.12 -3.19
CA PHE A 30 2.69 -4.14 -3.99
C PHE A 30 2.40 -4.22 -5.49
N ASN A 31 1.39 -4.99 -5.90
CA ASN A 31 0.97 -5.02 -7.30
C ASN A 31 0.54 -3.63 -7.80
N ASP A 32 -0.27 -2.90 -7.03
CA ASP A 32 -0.70 -1.54 -7.38
C ASP A 32 0.51 -0.59 -7.48
N LEU A 33 1.40 -0.61 -6.48
CA LEU A 33 2.65 0.18 -6.48
C LEU A 33 3.49 -0.04 -7.74
N LYS A 34 3.59 -1.30 -8.20
CA LYS A 34 4.34 -1.64 -9.41
C LYS A 34 3.64 -1.16 -10.68
N GLN A 35 2.34 -1.42 -10.80
CA GLN A 35 1.56 -1.14 -12.01
C GLN A 35 1.26 0.35 -12.20
N ASN A 36 0.92 1.05 -11.12
CA ASN A 36 0.33 2.39 -11.19
C ASN A 36 1.24 3.49 -10.62
N TRP A 37 2.25 3.12 -9.82
CA TRP A 37 3.10 4.08 -9.11
C TRP A 37 4.58 4.00 -9.47
N ASN A 38 4.94 3.25 -10.52
CA ASN A 38 6.32 3.11 -11.01
C ASN A 38 7.30 2.59 -9.95
N PHE A 39 6.86 1.76 -9.01
CA PHE A 39 7.73 1.26 -7.94
C PHE A 39 8.91 0.41 -8.45
N GLU A 40 8.81 -0.17 -9.65
CA GLU A 40 9.90 -0.91 -10.31
C GLU A 40 10.85 0.00 -11.11
N HIS A 41 10.54 1.30 -11.23
CA HIS A 41 11.37 2.22 -11.99
C HIS A 41 12.66 2.58 -11.23
N CYS A 42 13.80 2.46 -11.92
CA CYS A 42 15.10 2.81 -11.36
C CYS A 42 15.41 4.30 -11.59
N PHE A 43 15.03 5.15 -10.65
CA PHE A 43 15.25 6.61 -10.72
C PHE A 43 16.73 7.03 -10.55
N SER A 44 17.57 6.17 -9.97
CA SER A 44 19.00 6.41 -9.78
C SER A 44 19.73 5.07 -9.68
N HIS A 45 20.95 4.98 -10.20
CA HIS A 45 21.79 3.78 -10.05
C HIS A 45 22.65 3.82 -8.77
N ASN A 46 22.55 4.89 -7.98
CA ASN A 46 23.19 4.96 -6.67
C ASN A 46 22.31 4.25 -5.63
N THR A 47 22.84 3.22 -4.98
CA THR A 47 22.10 2.39 -4.01
C THR A 47 21.47 3.19 -2.88
N LYS A 48 22.14 4.23 -2.36
CA LYS A 48 21.58 5.07 -1.28
C LYS A 48 20.39 5.88 -1.78
N ALA A 49 20.48 6.42 -2.99
CA ALA A 49 19.39 7.16 -3.61
C ALA A 49 18.20 6.24 -3.91
N MET A 50 18.43 5.02 -4.40
CA MET A 50 17.38 4.02 -4.63
C MET A 50 16.59 3.72 -3.35
N VAL A 51 17.29 3.39 -2.26
CA VAL A 51 16.63 3.09 -0.97
C VAL A 51 15.87 4.30 -0.44
N ALA A 52 16.43 5.50 -0.57
CA ALA A 52 15.75 6.73 -0.16
C ALA A 52 14.45 6.96 -0.95
N ILE A 53 14.50 6.82 -2.28
CA ILE A 53 13.33 6.99 -3.15
C ILE A 53 12.26 5.94 -2.85
N TRP A 54 12.62 4.66 -2.76
CA TRP A 54 11.65 3.62 -2.41
C TRP A 54 11.04 3.84 -1.02
N THR A 55 11.85 4.26 -0.04
CA THR A 55 11.34 4.57 1.31
C THR A 55 10.35 5.73 1.28
N LEU A 56 10.66 6.80 0.53
CA LEU A 56 9.75 7.94 0.35
C LEU A 56 8.44 7.51 -0.32
N MET A 57 8.51 6.68 -1.36
CA MET A 57 7.32 6.14 -2.03
C MET A 57 6.47 5.30 -1.07
N VAL A 58 7.08 4.41 -0.30
CA VAL A 58 6.37 3.58 0.69
C VAL A 58 5.73 4.43 1.78
N ILE A 59 6.43 5.45 2.30
CA ILE A 59 5.88 6.37 3.31
C ILE A 59 4.69 7.14 2.73
N ALA A 60 4.86 7.76 1.56
CA ALA A 60 3.79 8.52 0.91
C ALA A 60 2.55 7.65 0.65
N PHE A 61 2.75 6.43 0.15
CA PHE A 61 1.66 5.50 -0.10
C PHE A 61 0.97 5.06 1.20
N ASN A 62 1.70 4.74 2.26
CA ASN A 62 1.10 4.40 3.55
C ASN A 62 0.30 5.57 4.14
N LEU A 63 0.77 6.80 4.00
CA LEU A 63 0.03 7.99 4.44
C LEU A 63 -1.27 8.17 3.63
N LEU A 64 -1.22 7.95 2.32
CA LEU A 64 -2.40 7.95 1.46
C LEU A 64 -3.41 6.86 1.89
N LEU A 65 -2.95 5.61 2.06
CA LEU A 65 -3.81 4.53 2.53
C LEU A 65 -4.42 4.85 3.89
N LEU A 66 -3.62 5.37 4.82
CA LEU A 66 -4.10 5.77 6.15
C LEU A 66 -5.20 6.82 6.02
N PHE A 67 -4.99 7.85 5.21
CA PHE A 67 -5.99 8.88 4.96
C PHE A 67 -7.28 8.30 4.35
N LEU A 68 -7.16 7.50 3.28
CA LEU A 68 -8.31 6.91 2.60
C LEU A 68 -9.11 5.98 3.53
N TYR A 69 -8.46 5.06 4.24
CA TYR A 69 -9.14 4.06 5.05
C TYR A 69 -9.56 4.56 6.44
N ARG A 70 -8.87 5.55 7.03
CA ARG A 70 -9.16 6.00 8.41
C ARG A 70 -9.78 7.38 8.49
N ASN A 71 -9.50 8.26 7.53
CA ASN A 71 -10.01 9.63 7.56
C ASN A 71 -11.17 9.85 6.59
N LEU A 72 -11.14 9.24 5.40
CA LEU A 72 -12.18 9.40 4.40
C LEU A 72 -13.30 8.36 4.58
N ARG A 73 -14.35 8.73 5.32
CA ARG A 73 -15.46 7.82 5.67
C ARG A 73 -16.22 7.23 4.47
N SER A 74 -16.18 7.90 3.32
CA SER A 74 -16.86 7.47 2.08
C SER A 74 -15.99 6.58 1.19
N PHE A 75 -14.74 6.33 1.56
CA PHE A 75 -13.85 5.52 0.75
C PHE A 75 -14.28 4.06 0.74
N ASP A 76 -14.50 3.54 -0.46
CA ASP A 76 -14.78 2.14 -0.71
C ASP A 76 -13.88 1.67 -1.87
N PRO A 77 -12.85 0.85 -1.60
CA PRO A 77 -11.91 0.39 -2.63
C PRO A 77 -12.58 -0.48 -3.69
N ALA A 78 -13.75 -1.07 -3.41
CA ALA A 78 -14.51 -1.84 -4.40
C ALA A 78 -15.22 -0.94 -5.42
N LYS A 79 -15.53 0.31 -5.05
CA LYS A 79 -16.18 1.30 -5.93
C LYS A 79 -15.18 2.17 -6.66
N LYS A 80 -14.11 2.58 -5.98
CA LYS A 80 -13.08 3.45 -6.54
C LYS A 80 -11.68 2.92 -6.18
N PRO A 81 -10.84 2.57 -7.16
CA PRO A 81 -9.47 2.15 -6.89
C PRO A 81 -8.64 3.32 -6.33
N ILE A 82 -7.62 2.98 -5.54
CA ILE A 82 -6.78 3.96 -4.81
C ILE A 82 -6.15 4.97 -5.76
N ILE A 83 -5.67 4.52 -6.93
CA ILE A 83 -5.05 5.40 -7.92
C ILE A 83 -6.02 6.48 -8.44
N HIS A 84 -7.29 6.16 -8.64
CA HIS A 84 -8.29 7.16 -9.04
C HIS A 84 -8.53 8.19 -7.93
N MET A 85 -8.60 7.74 -6.67
CA MET A 85 -8.74 8.65 -5.53
C MET A 85 -7.52 9.57 -5.40
N ALA A 86 -6.32 9.03 -5.63
CA ALA A 86 -5.10 9.83 -5.59
C ALA A 86 -5.07 10.88 -6.71
N PHE A 87 -5.51 10.52 -7.92
CA PHE A 87 -5.65 11.48 -9.01
C PHE A 87 -6.66 12.57 -8.67
N GLU A 88 -7.85 12.24 -8.17
CA GLU A 88 -8.85 13.22 -7.74
C GLU A 88 -8.26 14.18 -6.68
N ILE A 89 -7.64 13.63 -5.64
CA ILE A 89 -7.00 14.41 -4.58
C ILE A 89 -5.87 15.28 -5.14
N CYS A 90 -5.01 14.78 -6.03
CA CYS A 90 -3.91 15.60 -6.57
C CYS A 90 -4.41 16.63 -7.59
N TRP A 91 -5.45 16.31 -8.36
CA TRP A 91 -6.03 17.17 -9.40
C TRP A 91 -6.68 18.41 -8.79
N ASP A 92 -7.34 18.26 -7.64
CA ASP A 92 -7.90 19.39 -6.88
C ASP A 92 -6.84 20.39 -6.42
N TRP A 93 -5.57 19.97 -6.32
CA TRP A 93 -4.44 20.79 -5.84
C TRP A 93 -3.51 21.26 -6.96
N LEU A 94 -3.70 20.77 -8.19
CA LEU A 94 -2.92 21.25 -9.34
C LEU A 94 -3.56 22.53 -9.89
N PRO A 95 -2.76 23.59 -10.15
CA PRO A 95 -3.28 24.81 -10.74
C PRO A 95 -3.86 24.50 -12.12
N GLN A 96 -5.15 24.75 -12.28
CA GLN A 96 -5.84 24.65 -13.56
C GLN A 96 -5.32 25.80 -14.44
N LYS A 97 -4.63 25.46 -15.54
CA LYS A 97 -4.17 26.45 -16.52
C LYS A 97 -5.30 26.97 -17.39
#